data_AF-A0A258CSI0-F1
#
_entry.id   AF-A0A258CSI0-F1
#
_cell.length_a   1.000
_cell.length_b   1.000
_cell.length_c   1.000
_cell.angle_alpha   90.00
_cell.angle_beta   90.00
_cell.angle_gamma   90.00
#
_symmetry.space_group_name_H-M   'P 1'
#
loop_
_entity.id
_entity.type
_entity.pdbx_description
1 polymer ?
#
loop_
_entity_poly.entity_id
_entity_poly.type
_entity_poly.pdbx_seq_one_letter_code
_entity_poly.pdbx_strand_id
1 'polypeptide(L)'
;NKKAFGAVGYGTVGGARAVEHLRSIGIELQMAPTRSAVHIGGADFAAVHPGFGGTKAIADLEASIGNSAKDMLDQLIWWSNATKSARQDDAAAAKAAE
;
A
#
# COMPACT_ATOMS: atom_id res chain seq x y z
N ASN A 1 -11.10 -9.78 -9.39
CA ASN A 1 -9.98 -9.20 -8.61
C ASN A 1 -10.43 -8.66 -7.27
N LYS A 2 -11.34 -7.67 -7.16
CA LYS A 2 -12.04 -7.18 -5.94
C LYS A 2 -11.23 -7.36 -4.62
N LYS A 3 -9.94 -7.06 -4.63
CA LYS A 3 -9.01 -7.19 -3.50
C LYS A 3 -8.50 -5.81 -3.17
N ALA A 4 -8.20 -5.57 -1.90
CA ALA A 4 -7.57 -4.33 -1.47
C ALA A 4 -6.06 -4.33 -1.76
N PHE A 5 -5.48 -3.15 -1.93
CA PHE A 5 -4.02 -2.97 -1.94
C PHE A 5 -3.62 -1.61 -1.36
N GLY A 6 -2.44 -1.56 -0.77
CA GLY A 6 -1.76 -0.34 -0.37
C GLY A 6 -0.47 -0.17 -1.17
N ALA A 7 0.13 1.01 -1.08
CA ALA A 7 1.34 1.33 -1.82
C ALA A 7 2.44 1.90 -0.91
N VAL A 8 3.67 1.49 -1.19
CA VAL A 8 4.90 2.01 -0.60
C VAL A 8 5.81 2.41 -1.76
N GLY A 9 6.22 3.67 -1.80
CA GLY A 9 7.13 4.21 -2.79
C GLY A 9 8.38 4.78 -2.14
N TYR A 10 9.50 4.72 -2.85
CA TYR A 10 10.73 5.41 -2.48
C TYR A 10 11.29 6.18 -3.67
N GLY A 11 12.13 7.19 -3.41
CA GLY A 11 12.78 8.01 -4.43
C GLY A 11 12.90 9.46 -3.99
N THR A 12 13.39 10.33 -4.87
CA THR A 12 13.64 11.75 -4.55
C THR A 12 12.46 12.42 -3.82
N VAL A 13 11.23 12.16 -4.29
CA VAL A 13 9.97 12.60 -3.69
C VAL A 13 9.08 11.43 -3.23
N GLY A 14 9.69 10.33 -2.78
CA GLY A 14 8.97 9.19 -2.22
C GLY A 14 8.14 8.38 -3.21
N GLY A 15 8.48 8.41 -4.50
CA GLY A 15 7.76 7.64 -5.53
C GLY A 15 6.32 8.12 -5.76
N ALA A 16 5.98 9.36 -5.38
CA ALA A 16 4.61 9.88 -5.42
C ALA A 16 3.88 9.66 -6.76
N ARG A 17 4.55 9.93 -7.89
CA ARG A 17 3.97 9.76 -9.24
C ARG A 17 3.80 8.29 -9.64
N ALA A 18 4.73 7.42 -9.23
CA ALA A 18 4.60 5.98 -9.46
C ALA A 18 3.41 5.41 -8.68
N VAL A 19 3.24 5.84 -7.42
CA VAL A 19 2.10 5.45 -6.59
C VAL A 19 0.78 6.00 -7.15
N GLU A 20 0.76 7.24 -7.63
CA GLU A 20 -0.39 7.81 -8.34
C GLU A 20 -0.80 6.95 -9.53
N HIS A 21 0.16 6.59 -10.40
CA HIS A 21 -0.11 5.75 -11.57
C HIS A 21 -0.55 4.33 -11.19
N LEU A 22 0.07 3.74 -10.17
CA LEU A 22 -0.31 2.42 -9.65
C LEU A 22 -1.76 2.39 -9.18
N ARG A 23 -2.28 3.48 -8.61
CA ARG A 23 -3.70 3.55 -8.22
C ARG A 23 -4.63 3.43 -9.41
N SER A 24 -4.34 4.12 -10.52
CA SER A 24 -5.12 4.01 -11.75
C SER A 24 -5.06 2.59 -12.33
N ILE A 25 -3.89 1.95 -12.34
CA ILE A 25 -3.74 0.55 -12.77
C ILE A 25 -4.59 -0.38 -11.89
N GLY A 26 -4.56 -0.18 -10.57
CA GLY A 26 -5.37 -0.97 -9.63
C GLY A 26 -6.87 -0.86 -9.89
N ILE A 27 -7.36 0.32 -10.28
CA ILE A 27 -8.78 0.53 -10.64
C ILE A 27 -9.15 -0.28 -11.89
N GLU A 28 -8.33 -0.24 -12.94
CA GLU A 28 -8.55 -1.04 -14.17
C GLU A 28 -8.52 -2.55 -13.88
N LEU A 29 -7.69 -2.98 -12.93
CA LEU A 29 -7.67 -4.36 -12.45
C LEU A 29 -8.81 -4.70 -11.50
N GLN A 30 -9.80 -3.81 -11.30
CA GLN A 30 -10.93 -3.98 -10.38
C GLN A 30 -10.49 -4.25 -8.92
N MET A 31 -9.48 -3.53 -8.43
CA MET A 31 -9.00 -3.58 -7.06
C MET A 31 -9.40 -2.32 -6.27
N ALA A 32 -9.35 -2.39 -4.94
CA ALA A 32 -9.65 -1.27 -4.05
C ALA A 32 -8.35 -0.69 -3.44
N PRO A 33 -7.88 0.50 -3.87
CA PRO A 33 -6.69 1.13 -3.30
C PRO A 33 -6.97 1.73 -1.92
N THR A 34 -5.98 1.73 -1.04
CA THR A 34 -5.97 2.63 0.12
C THR A 34 -5.76 4.09 -0.33
N ARG A 35 -6.36 5.03 0.42
CA ARG A 35 -6.14 6.46 0.21
C ARG A 35 -4.72 6.84 0.61
N SER A 36 -4.28 6.36 1.77
CA SER A 36 -2.94 6.63 2.28
C SER A 36 -1.91 5.65 1.71
N ALA A 37 -0.68 6.14 1.56
CA ALA A 37 0.47 5.41 1.05
C ALA A 37 1.72 5.87 1.79
N VAL A 38 2.74 5.03 1.78
CA VAL A 38 4.04 5.35 2.38
C VAL A 38 4.97 5.91 1.30
N HIS A 39 5.56 7.07 1.56
CA HIS A 39 6.45 7.76 0.65
C HIS A 39 7.82 8.00 1.30
N ILE A 40 8.80 7.16 1.01
CA ILE A 40 10.15 7.24 1.57
C ILE A 40 10.99 8.19 0.72
N GLY A 41 11.23 9.40 1.23
CA GLY A 41 12.05 10.40 0.56
C GLY A 41 13.49 9.94 0.30
N GLY A 42 14.16 10.55 -0.68
CA GLY A 42 15.47 10.09 -1.14
C GLY A 42 16.55 10.10 -0.04
N ALA A 43 16.51 11.10 0.84
CA ALA A 43 17.42 11.19 1.99
C ALA A 43 17.19 10.06 3.00
N ASP A 44 15.92 9.78 3.33
CA ASP A 44 15.55 8.69 4.23
C ASP A 44 15.94 7.33 3.64
N PHE A 45 15.69 7.13 2.35
CA PHE A 45 16.08 5.92 1.63
C PHE A 45 17.61 5.74 1.64
N ALA A 46 18.38 6.78 1.31
CA ALA A 46 19.83 6.72 1.34
C ALA A 46 20.38 6.43 2.75
N ALA A 47 19.74 6.97 3.79
CA ALA A 47 20.16 6.77 5.18
C ALA A 47 20.01 5.33 5.67
N VAL A 48 19.06 4.56 5.12
CA VAL A 48 18.81 3.16 5.52
C VAL A 48 19.35 2.13 4.52
N HIS A 49 19.65 2.53 3.28
CA HIS A 49 20.07 1.60 2.24
C HIS A 49 21.60 1.45 2.22
N PRO A 50 22.16 0.25 2.49
CA PRO A 50 23.61 0.05 2.64
C PRO A 50 24.37 0.35 1.34
N GLY A 51 23.76 0.10 0.17
CA GLY A 51 24.32 0.46 -1.13
C GLY A 51 24.48 1.98 -1.38
N PHE A 52 23.89 2.83 -0.53
CA PHE A 52 24.05 4.29 -0.55
C PHE A 52 24.86 4.81 0.65
N GLY A 53 25.53 3.91 1.39
CA GLY A 53 26.28 4.26 2.61
C GLY A 53 25.39 4.43 3.84
N GLY A 54 24.11 4.07 3.76
CA GLY A 54 23.17 4.11 4.86
C GLY A 54 23.51 3.10 5.97
N THR A 55 23.43 3.55 7.21
CA THR A 55 23.68 2.74 8.41
C THR A 55 22.48 2.70 9.35
N LYS A 56 21.44 3.49 9.08
CA LYS A 56 20.23 3.53 9.89
C LYS A 56 19.34 2.32 9.63
N ALA A 57 18.55 1.95 10.61
CA ALA A 57 17.47 0.98 10.45
C ALA A 57 16.22 1.67 9.87
N ILE A 58 15.33 0.89 9.25
CA ILE A 58 14.01 1.39 8.83
C ILE A 58 13.22 1.95 10.01
N ALA A 59 13.39 1.39 11.22
CA ALA A 59 12.78 1.90 12.44
C ALA A 59 13.20 3.34 12.77
N ASP A 60 14.37 3.79 12.31
CA ASP A 60 14.82 5.17 12.50
C ASP A 60 14.08 6.17 11.61
N LEU A 61 13.23 5.69 10.68
CA LEU A 61 12.36 6.50 9.83
C LEU A 61 10.96 6.71 10.43
N GLU A 62 10.69 6.23 11.65
CA GLU A 62 9.36 6.31 12.27
C GLU A 62 8.77 7.73 12.24
N ALA A 63 9.59 8.74 12.49
CA ALA A 63 9.16 10.13 12.45
C ALA A 63 8.71 10.61 11.06
N SER A 64 9.28 10.08 9.97
CA SER A 64 8.96 10.50 8.61
C SER A 64 7.85 9.66 7.96
N ILE A 65 7.76 8.37 8.28
CA ILE A 65 6.81 7.47 7.62
C ILE A 65 5.76 6.84 8.55
N GLY A 66 5.97 6.81 9.86
CA GLY A 66 5.18 6.02 10.82
C GLY A 66 3.67 6.31 10.75
N ASN A 67 3.29 7.60 10.77
CA ASN A 67 1.89 8.01 10.66
C ASN A 67 1.25 7.55 9.34
N SER A 68 1.95 7.72 8.21
CA SER A 68 1.46 7.30 6.90
C SER A 68 1.37 5.79 6.75
N ALA A 69 2.32 5.05 7.36
CA ALA A 69 2.36 3.60 7.37
C ALA A 69 1.20 3.04 8.19
N LYS A 70 0.99 3.58 9.39
CA LYS A 70 -0.14 3.21 10.26
C LYS A 70 -1.47 3.41 9.54
N ASP A 71 -1.73 4.60 9.01
CA ASP A 71 -2.99 4.91 8.35
C ASP A 71 -3.22 4.05 7.08
N MET A 72 -2.17 3.84 6.28
CA MET A 72 -2.25 2.93 5.13
C MET A 72 -2.57 1.49 5.55
N LEU A 73 -1.92 0.97 6.59
CA LEU A 73 -2.15 -0.39 7.09
C LEU A 73 -3.54 -0.54 7.71
N ASP A 74 -4.02 0.44 8.49
CA ASP A 74 -5.36 0.44 9.07
C ASP A 74 -6.42 0.41 7.96
N GLN A 75 -6.28 1.24 6.92
CA GLN A 75 -7.15 1.23 5.75
C GLN A 75 -7.06 -0.09 4.97
N LEU A 76 -5.86 -0.64 4.80
CA LEU A 76 -5.64 -1.89 4.08
C LEU A 76 -6.34 -3.05 4.79
N ILE A 77 -6.25 -3.11 6.13
CA ILE A 77 -6.96 -4.11 6.95
C ILE A 77 -8.47 -3.97 6.74
N TRP A 78 -8.99 -2.75 6.87
CA TRP A 78 -10.43 -2.51 6.74
C TRP A 78 -10.96 -2.91 5.35
N TRP A 79 -10.32 -2.43 4.28
CA TRP A 79 -10.71 -2.77 2.91
C TRP A 79 -10.51 -4.24 2.58
N SER A 80 -9.46 -4.88 3.09
CA SER A 80 -9.22 -6.30 2.89
C SER A 80 -10.33 -7.14 3.53
N ASN A 81 -10.75 -6.80 4.75
CA ASN A 81 -11.86 -7.48 5.42
C ASN A 81 -13.18 -7.30 4.66
N ALA A 82 -13.53 -6.06 4.30
CA ALA A 82 -14.76 -5.75 3.57
C ALA A 82 -14.82 -6.48 2.21
N THR A 83 -13.76 -6.35 1.41
CA THR A 83 -13.69 -6.96 0.07
C THR A 83 -13.54 -8.47 0.12
N LYS A 84 -12.97 -9.05 1.18
CA LYS A 84 -12.95 -10.50 1.41
C LYS A 84 -14.36 -11.02 1.68
N SER A 85 -15.11 -10.39 2.58
CA SER A 85 -16.48 -10.80 2.90
C SER A 85 -17.35 -10.81 1.64
N ALA A 86 -17.39 -9.70 0.91
CA ALA A 86 -18.20 -9.60 -0.31
C ALA A 86 -17.83 -10.64 -1.38
N ARG A 87 -16.53 -10.94 -1.54
CA ARG A 87 -16.08 -12.00 -2.47
C ARG A 87 -16.49 -13.40 -2.02
N GLN A 88 -16.54 -13.65 -0.72
CA GLN A 88 -16.99 -14.94 -0.19
C GLN A 88 -18.51 -15.10 -0.40
N ASP A 89 -19.26 -14.03 -0.21
CA ASP A 89 -20.70 -14.00 -0.49
C ASP A 89 -20.99 -14.23 -1.98
N ASP A 90 -20.27 -13.53 -2.88
CA ASP A 90 -20.33 -13.75 -4.33
C ASP A 90 -20.05 -15.23 -4.68
N ALA A 91 -19.01 -15.82 -4.07
CA ALA A 91 -18.63 -17.20 -4.32
C ALA A 91 -19.65 -18.22 -3.78
N ALA A 92 -20.29 -17.92 -2.64
CA ALA A 92 -21.35 -18.76 -2.09
C ALA A 92 -22.61 -18.71 -2.96
N ALA A 93 -23.01 -17.51 -3.40
CA ALA A 93 -24.13 -17.33 -4.32
C ALA A 93 -23.91 -18.05 -5.66
N ALA A 94 -22.69 -17.98 -6.22
CA ALA A 94 -22.34 -18.69 -7.45
C ALA A 94 -22.48 -20.22 -7.30
N LYS A 95 -22.06 -20.79 -6.16
CA LYS A 95 -22.20 -22.23 -5.89
C LYS A 95 -23.65 -22.68 -5.69
N ALA A 96 -24.50 -21.82 -5.13
CA ALA A 96 -25.92 -22.15 -4.92
C ALA A 96 -26.75 -22.10 -6.21
N ALA A 97 -26.23 -21.47 -7.26
CA ALA A 97 -26.86 -21.37 -8.57
C ALA A 97 -26.47 -22.50 -9.53
N GLU A 98 -25.50 -23.34 -9.16
CA GLU A 98 -25.07 -24.56 -9.86
C GLU A 98 -25.87 -25.78 -9.37
#